data_AF-A0A6C0HU03-F1
#
_entry.id   AF-A0A6C0HU03-F1
#
_cell.length_a   1.000
_cell.length_b   1.000
_cell.length_c   1.000
_cell.angle_alpha   90.00
_cell.angle_beta   90.00
_cell.angle_gamma   90.00
#
_symmetry.space_group_name_H-M   'P 1'
#
loop_
_entity.id
_entity.type
_entity.pdbx_description
1 polymer ?
#
loop_
_entity_poly.entity_id
_entity_poly.type
_entity_poly.pdbx_seq_one_letter_code
_entity_poly.pdbx_strand_id
1 'polypeptide(L)'
;MYKLLDWIDPNKLDWKVLTQNPMAIDLLEQHPEKIHWTWLSSNTKAIHLLQQHPDKINWKLLSGNSQAIRLLAQNPDKIHWDWLSKNTGAIRLLEQTPYKISWNYLSDNPRAIHLLEQNLDKIHWFWLSKHPQAIHLLEQNPDKIHWSQLSRNTHTSAIRLLEQNPDNIDWEWLSRNTHTSAIRLLEQNPDNIDWEWLSANPAAIHLWEQYPDKIKWDWLSSNPGAIHLLEQNLDKIDYELLSRNPAIFTLDYQWLENRMNIIKYELLSVALHPDRIQSWLEQGMNIGDL
;
A
#
# COMPACT_ATOMS: atom_id res chain seq x y z
N MET A 1 -11.30 13.84 7.04
CA MET A 1 -10.24 13.67 8.06
C MET A 1 -8.88 14.17 7.59
N TYR A 2 -8.48 13.87 6.36
CA TYR A 2 -7.22 14.34 5.77
C TYR A 2 -7.44 15.59 4.92
N LYS A 3 -6.43 16.44 4.86
CA LYS A 3 -6.33 17.58 3.93
C LYS A 3 -4.98 17.58 3.24
N LEU A 4 -4.85 18.30 2.13
CA LEU A 4 -3.55 18.51 1.47
C LEU A 4 -2.60 19.31 2.38
N LEU A 5 -1.30 19.08 2.24
CA LEU A 5 -0.28 19.97 2.80
C LEU A 5 -0.43 21.37 2.19
N ASP A 6 -0.16 22.40 3.00
CA ASP A 6 -0.49 23.79 2.66
C ASP A 6 0.26 24.31 1.42
N TRP A 7 1.41 23.74 1.07
CA TRP A 7 2.18 24.10 -0.13
C TRP A 7 1.74 23.39 -1.41
N ILE A 8 0.82 22.42 -1.32
CA ILE A 8 0.34 21.65 -2.47
C ILE A 8 -0.83 22.40 -3.13
N ASP A 9 -0.63 22.82 -4.37
CA ASP A 9 -1.70 23.39 -5.19
C ASP A 9 -2.58 22.28 -5.80
N PRO A 10 -3.87 22.17 -5.42
CA PRO A 10 -4.77 21.14 -5.94
C PRO A 10 -5.04 21.26 -7.45
N ASN A 11 -4.77 22.41 -8.07
CA ASN A 11 -4.95 22.59 -9.51
C ASN A 11 -3.82 21.98 -10.33
N LYS A 12 -2.66 21.71 -9.72
CA LYS A 12 -1.54 21.05 -10.38
C LYS A 12 -1.63 19.53 -10.34
N LEU A 13 -2.44 18.99 -9.42
CA LEU A 13 -2.60 17.54 -9.25
C LEU A 13 -3.41 16.91 -10.39
N ASP A 14 -3.01 15.71 -10.78
CA ASP A 14 -3.80 14.85 -11.66
C ASP A 14 -4.90 14.16 -10.83
N TRP A 15 -6.14 14.62 -10.99
CA TRP A 15 -7.31 14.10 -10.29
C TRP A 15 -7.67 12.66 -10.64
N LYS A 16 -7.35 12.23 -11.87
CA LYS A 16 -7.56 10.85 -12.29
C LYS A 16 -6.67 9.94 -11.47
N VAL A 17 -5.39 10.27 -11.38
CA VAL A 17 -4.39 9.55 -10.58
C VAL A 17 -4.71 9.62 -9.09
N LEU A 18 -5.07 10.81 -8.60
CA LEU A 18 -5.46 11.07 -7.22
C LEU A 18 -6.65 10.20 -6.77
N THR A 19 -7.55 9.85 -7.68
CA THR A 19 -8.70 8.96 -7.41
C THR A 19 -8.27 7.59 -6.84
N GLN A 20 -7.07 7.11 -7.18
CA GLN A 20 -6.54 5.85 -6.64
C GLN A 20 -5.82 6.02 -5.29
N ASN A 21 -5.48 7.24 -4.89
CA ASN A 21 -4.78 7.52 -3.64
C ASN A 21 -5.78 7.34 -2.47
N PRO A 22 -5.56 6.39 -1.54
CA PRO A 22 -6.48 6.18 -0.43
C PRO A 22 -6.57 7.37 0.53
N MET A 23 -5.55 8.21 0.61
CA MET A 23 -5.59 9.42 1.45
C MET A 23 -6.43 10.54 0.84
N ALA A 24 -6.75 10.47 -0.45
CA ALA A 24 -7.50 11.50 -1.16
C ALA A 24 -9.02 11.40 -0.99
N ILE A 25 -9.56 10.39 -0.31
CA ILE A 25 -11.01 10.15 -0.24
C ILE A 25 -11.78 11.38 0.25
N ASP A 26 -11.32 12.02 1.34
CA ASP A 26 -11.99 13.21 1.88
C ASP A 26 -11.99 14.39 0.90
N LEU A 27 -10.93 14.52 0.09
CA LEU A 27 -10.82 15.54 -0.95
C LEU A 27 -11.71 15.22 -2.16
N LEU A 28 -11.79 13.94 -2.54
CA LEU A 28 -12.64 13.47 -3.64
C LEU A 28 -14.13 13.63 -3.29
N GLU A 29 -14.53 13.42 -2.04
CA GLU A 29 -15.91 13.66 -1.58
C GLU A 29 -16.36 15.12 -1.73
N GLN A 30 -15.42 16.07 -1.59
CA GLN A 30 -15.69 17.49 -1.78
C GLN A 30 -15.75 17.89 -3.26
N HIS A 31 -15.22 17.06 -4.15
CA HIS A 31 -15.12 17.30 -5.59
C HIS A 31 -15.61 16.08 -6.40
N PRO A 32 -16.88 15.67 -6.24
CA PRO A 32 -17.43 14.47 -6.87
C PRO A 32 -17.37 14.52 -8.41
N GLU A 33 -17.34 15.71 -9.01
CA GLU A 33 -17.20 15.96 -10.44
C GLU A 33 -15.83 15.56 -11.00
N LYS A 34 -14.79 15.49 -10.15
CA LYS A 34 -13.42 15.15 -10.55
C LYS A 34 -13.08 13.67 -10.37
N ILE A 35 -14.00 12.88 -9.82
CA ILE A 35 -13.78 11.45 -9.54
C ILE A 35 -13.73 10.64 -10.83
N HIS A 36 -12.62 9.92 -11.04
CA HIS A 36 -12.53 8.90 -12.08
C HIS A 36 -13.06 7.53 -11.58
N TRP A 37 -14.38 7.33 -11.64
CA TRP A 37 -15.10 6.21 -11.02
C TRP A 37 -14.56 4.80 -11.32
N THR A 38 -14.09 4.56 -12.55
CA THR A 38 -13.47 3.28 -12.90
C THR A 38 -12.23 3.01 -12.03
N TRP A 39 -11.39 4.01 -11.81
CA TRP A 39 -10.18 3.87 -11.00
C TRP A 39 -10.51 3.89 -9.49
N LEU A 40 -11.57 4.61 -9.10
CA LEU A 40 -12.07 4.60 -7.71
C LEU A 40 -12.46 3.19 -7.26
N SER A 41 -12.93 2.33 -8.18
CA SER A 41 -13.29 0.94 -7.86
C SER A 41 -12.13 0.12 -7.28
N SER A 42 -10.88 0.51 -7.55
CA SER A 42 -9.67 -0.09 -6.98
C SER A 42 -9.23 0.52 -5.64
N ASN A 43 -9.79 1.67 -5.24
CA ASN A 43 -9.43 2.37 -4.02
C ASN A 43 -10.08 1.69 -2.81
N THR A 44 -9.27 1.19 -1.89
CA THR A 44 -9.72 0.39 -0.73
C THR A 44 -10.48 1.21 0.30
N LYS A 45 -10.31 2.54 0.33
CA LYS A 45 -11.04 3.45 1.23
C LYS A 45 -12.30 4.05 0.59
N ALA A 46 -12.64 3.71 -0.66
CA ALA A 46 -13.77 4.28 -1.39
C ALA A 46 -15.05 3.43 -1.41
N ILE A 47 -15.11 2.33 -0.66
CA ILE A 47 -16.22 1.37 -0.76
C ILE A 47 -17.58 2.02 -0.50
N HIS A 48 -17.68 2.94 0.45
CA HIS A 48 -18.92 3.65 0.76
C HIS A 48 -19.39 4.55 -0.39
N LEU A 49 -18.47 5.24 -1.08
CA LEU A 49 -18.81 6.04 -2.27
C LEU A 49 -19.31 5.14 -3.40
N LEU A 50 -18.66 4.00 -3.61
CA LEU A 50 -19.06 3.03 -4.64
C LEU A 50 -20.44 2.44 -4.35
N GLN A 51 -20.78 2.17 -3.08
CA GLN A 51 -22.09 1.68 -2.67
C GLN A 51 -23.22 2.69 -2.95
N GLN A 52 -22.93 3.99 -2.91
CA GLN A 52 -23.89 5.05 -3.23
C GLN A 52 -24.09 5.23 -4.75
N HIS A 53 -23.16 4.72 -5.56
CA HIS A 53 -23.16 4.84 -7.03
C HIS A 53 -22.92 3.49 -7.72
N PRO A 54 -23.81 2.51 -7.54
CA PRO A 54 -23.59 1.14 -8.02
C PRO A 54 -23.49 1.02 -9.54
N ASP A 55 -24.08 1.97 -10.28
CA ASP A 55 -24.03 2.09 -11.74
C ASP A 55 -22.63 2.48 -12.26
N LYS A 56 -21.80 3.09 -11.41
CA LYS A 56 -20.45 3.57 -11.78
C LYS A 56 -19.34 2.58 -11.44
N ILE A 57 -19.68 1.45 -10.82
CA ILE A 57 -18.71 0.45 -10.38
C ILE A 57 -18.09 -0.28 -11.57
N ASN A 58 -16.76 -0.27 -11.64
CA ASN A 58 -16.03 -1.22 -12.47
C ASN A 58 -15.83 -2.53 -11.68
N TRP A 59 -16.68 -3.51 -11.94
CA TRP A 59 -16.72 -4.78 -11.19
C TRP A 59 -15.45 -5.63 -11.34
N LYS A 60 -14.73 -5.49 -12.46
CA LYS A 60 -13.43 -6.16 -12.66
C LYS A 60 -12.40 -5.63 -11.66
N LEU A 61 -12.25 -4.30 -11.56
CA LEU A 61 -11.32 -3.69 -10.62
C LEU A 61 -11.78 -3.85 -9.16
N LEU A 62 -13.09 -3.77 -8.90
CA LEU A 62 -13.65 -4.01 -7.58
C LEU A 62 -13.39 -5.46 -7.11
N SER A 63 -13.41 -6.44 -8.02
CA SER A 63 -13.11 -7.84 -7.67
C SER A 63 -11.69 -8.02 -7.12
N GLY A 64 -10.74 -7.15 -7.50
CA GLY A 64 -9.39 -7.11 -6.93
C GLY A 64 -9.27 -6.29 -5.63
N ASN A 65 -10.30 -5.57 -5.22
CA ASN A 65 -10.28 -4.68 -4.04
C ASN A 65 -10.54 -5.48 -2.75
N SER A 66 -9.54 -5.52 -1.86
CA SER A 66 -9.61 -6.35 -0.64
C SER A 66 -10.61 -5.90 0.41
N GLN A 67 -11.09 -4.66 0.32
CA GLN A 67 -12.15 -4.15 1.20
C GLN A 67 -13.55 -4.32 0.60
N ALA A 68 -13.66 -4.79 -0.65
CA ALA A 68 -14.95 -4.93 -1.35
C ALA A 68 -15.65 -6.28 -1.16
N ILE A 69 -15.08 -7.21 -0.38
CA ILE A 69 -15.56 -8.61 -0.29
C ILE A 69 -17.05 -8.72 0.07
N ARG A 70 -17.54 -7.87 0.99
CA ARG A 70 -18.96 -7.85 1.36
C ARG A 70 -19.86 -7.41 0.18
N LEU A 71 -19.45 -6.40 -0.56
CA LEU A 71 -20.18 -5.89 -1.71
C LEU A 71 -20.18 -6.90 -2.87
N LEU A 72 -19.05 -7.59 -3.09
CA LEU A 72 -18.93 -8.67 -4.07
C LEU A 72 -19.81 -9.87 -3.70
N ALA A 73 -19.85 -10.26 -2.42
CA ALA A 73 -20.70 -11.35 -1.95
C ALA A 73 -22.20 -11.10 -2.17
N GLN A 74 -22.63 -9.83 -2.18
CA GLN A 74 -24.01 -9.42 -2.49
C GLN A 74 -24.31 -9.40 -3.99
N ASN A 75 -23.29 -9.47 -4.86
CA ASN A 75 -23.41 -9.39 -6.32
C ASN A 75 -22.58 -10.50 -7.00
N PRO A 76 -22.86 -11.79 -6.72
CA PRO A 76 -22.00 -12.91 -7.13
C PRO A 76 -21.89 -13.08 -8.65
N ASP A 77 -22.89 -12.63 -9.40
CA ASP A 77 -22.95 -12.62 -10.87
C ASP A 77 -21.96 -11.63 -11.51
N LYS A 78 -21.53 -10.61 -10.76
CA LYS A 78 -20.60 -9.57 -11.25
C LYS A 78 -19.14 -9.83 -10.89
N ILE A 79 -18.85 -10.92 -10.18
CA ILE A 79 -17.50 -11.24 -9.72
C ILE A 79 -16.63 -11.67 -10.91
N HIS A 80 -15.51 -10.98 -11.09
CA HIS A 80 -14.44 -11.40 -11.98
C HIS A 80 -13.43 -12.28 -11.22
N TRP A 81 -13.53 -13.59 -11.40
CA TRP A 81 -12.82 -14.59 -10.59
C TRP A 81 -11.29 -14.57 -10.74
N ASP A 82 -10.75 -14.16 -11.89
CA ASP A 82 -9.31 -13.93 -12.05
C ASP A 82 -8.80 -12.86 -11.07
N TRP A 83 -9.50 -11.73 -11.00
CA TRP A 83 -9.15 -10.60 -10.13
C TRP A 83 -9.42 -10.92 -8.67
N LEU A 84 -10.50 -11.65 -8.39
CA LEU A 84 -10.81 -12.16 -7.06
C LEU A 84 -9.74 -13.15 -6.57
N SER A 85 -9.15 -13.97 -7.45
CA SER A 85 -8.12 -14.94 -7.06
C SER A 85 -6.85 -14.25 -6.54
N LYS A 86 -6.50 -13.07 -7.06
CA LYS A 86 -5.42 -12.22 -6.54
C LYS A 86 -5.82 -11.42 -5.29
N ASN A 87 -7.11 -11.34 -4.97
CA ASN A 87 -7.62 -10.50 -3.89
C ASN A 87 -7.31 -11.10 -2.50
N THR A 88 -6.53 -10.37 -1.71
CA THR A 88 -6.10 -10.79 -0.35
C THR A 88 -7.24 -10.85 0.67
N GLY A 89 -8.39 -10.22 0.41
CA GLY A 89 -9.59 -10.32 1.22
C GLY A 89 -10.44 -11.57 0.89
N ALA A 90 -10.20 -12.21 -0.25
CA ALA A 90 -11.12 -13.20 -0.82
C ALA A 90 -10.83 -14.66 -0.45
N ILE A 91 -9.80 -14.95 0.35
CA ILE A 91 -9.35 -16.32 0.65
C ILE A 91 -10.50 -17.25 1.07
N ARG A 92 -11.34 -16.82 2.03
CA ARG A 92 -12.49 -17.62 2.48
C ARG A 92 -13.51 -17.92 1.38
N LEU A 93 -13.73 -16.97 0.46
CA LEU A 93 -14.64 -17.16 -0.66
C LEU A 93 -14.04 -18.12 -1.70
N LEU A 94 -12.74 -18.03 -1.94
CA LEU A 94 -12.01 -18.93 -2.85
C LEU A 94 -11.99 -20.38 -2.32
N GLU A 95 -11.79 -20.57 -1.01
CA GLU A 95 -11.88 -21.88 -0.35
C GLU A 95 -13.24 -22.55 -0.54
N GLN A 96 -14.32 -21.76 -0.55
CA GLN A 96 -15.68 -22.25 -0.77
C GLN A 96 -16.01 -22.49 -2.25
N THR A 97 -15.17 -22.00 -3.18
CA THR A 97 -15.40 -22.08 -4.63
C THR A 97 -14.14 -22.49 -5.39
N PRO A 98 -13.50 -23.64 -5.05
CA PRO A 98 -12.18 -24.00 -5.58
C PRO A 98 -12.15 -24.16 -7.11
N TYR A 99 -13.28 -24.53 -7.72
CA TYR A 99 -13.42 -24.69 -9.17
C TYR A 99 -13.44 -23.37 -9.96
N LYS A 100 -13.54 -22.21 -9.28
CA LYS A 100 -13.46 -20.88 -9.90
C LYS A 100 -12.11 -20.20 -9.70
N ILE A 101 -11.19 -20.85 -8.97
CA ILE A 101 -9.87 -20.30 -8.69
C ILE A 101 -9.06 -20.21 -9.97
N SER A 102 -8.54 -19.02 -10.25
CA SER A 102 -7.56 -18.79 -11.28
C SER A 102 -6.17 -18.90 -10.67
N TRP A 103 -5.55 -20.09 -10.78
CA TRP A 103 -4.31 -20.42 -10.08
C TRP A 103 -3.12 -19.54 -10.45
N ASN A 104 -3.07 -19.06 -11.70
CA ASN A 104 -2.08 -18.08 -12.14
C ASN A 104 -2.16 -16.78 -11.33
N TYR A 105 -3.38 -16.27 -11.07
CA TYR A 105 -3.59 -15.06 -10.29
C TYR A 105 -3.54 -15.33 -8.77
N LEU A 106 -3.94 -16.52 -8.33
CA LEU A 106 -3.80 -16.95 -6.93
C LEU A 106 -2.32 -17.03 -6.52
N SER A 107 -1.45 -17.41 -7.45
CA SER A 107 0.01 -17.42 -7.23
C SER A 107 0.59 -16.03 -7.00
N ASP A 108 -0.17 -14.96 -7.28
CA ASP A 108 0.16 -13.57 -6.92
C ASP A 108 -0.53 -13.10 -5.61
N ASN A 109 -1.27 -13.98 -4.93
CA ASN A 109 -2.00 -13.67 -3.71
C ASN A 109 -1.16 -14.05 -2.47
N PRO A 110 -0.59 -13.08 -1.75
CA PRO A 110 0.29 -13.37 -0.61
C PRO A 110 -0.43 -14.06 0.55
N ARG A 111 -1.77 -14.08 0.59
CA ARG A 111 -2.55 -14.78 1.63
C ARG A 111 -3.03 -16.18 1.22
N ALA A 112 -2.66 -16.65 0.03
CA ALA A 112 -3.10 -17.93 -0.51
C ALA A 112 -2.03 -19.04 -0.40
N ILE A 113 -0.95 -18.82 0.35
CA ILE A 113 0.18 -19.76 0.41
C ILE A 113 -0.26 -21.18 0.77
N HIS A 114 -1.18 -21.34 1.73
CA HIS A 114 -1.70 -22.65 2.14
C HIS A 114 -2.49 -23.37 1.04
N LEU A 115 -3.16 -22.63 0.15
CA LEU A 115 -3.85 -23.21 -1.01
C LEU A 115 -2.85 -23.66 -2.07
N LEU A 116 -1.77 -22.89 -2.26
CA LEU A 116 -0.70 -23.18 -3.22
C LEU A 116 0.14 -24.39 -2.76
N GLU A 117 0.45 -24.49 -1.46
CA GLU A 117 1.15 -25.64 -0.87
C GLU A 117 0.45 -26.98 -1.14
N GLN A 118 -0.88 -26.98 -1.18
CA GLN A 118 -1.69 -28.17 -1.46
C GLN A 118 -1.82 -28.48 -2.96
N ASN A 119 -1.32 -27.59 -3.84
CA ASN A 119 -1.53 -27.64 -5.29
C ASN A 119 -0.26 -27.17 -6.04
N LEU A 120 0.89 -27.76 -5.71
CA LEU A 120 2.20 -27.34 -6.24
C LEU A 120 2.27 -27.36 -7.77
N ASP A 121 1.53 -28.27 -8.42
CA ASP A 121 1.44 -28.41 -9.88
C ASP A 121 0.75 -27.22 -10.57
N LYS A 122 -0.01 -26.42 -9.82
CA LYS A 122 -0.77 -25.26 -10.33
C LYS A 122 -0.08 -23.92 -10.05
N ILE A 123 1.05 -23.94 -9.36
CA ILE A 123 1.79 -22.73 -9.00
C ILE A 123 2.37 -22.08 -10.27
N HIS A 124 2.11 -20.78 -10.41
CA HIS A 124 2.79 -19.95 -11.39
C HIS A 124 4.04 -19.31 -10.75
N TRP A 125 5.17 -20.01 -10.84
CA TRP A 125 6.41 -19.72 -10.12
C TRP A 125 7.01 -18.32 -10.35
N PHE A 126 6.78 -17.72 -11.51
CA PHE A 126 7.13 -16.31 -11.75
C PHE A 126 6.46 -15.37 -10.72
N TRP A 127 5.15 -15.52 -10.49
CA TRP A 127 4.43 -14.68 -9.54
C TRP A 127 4.78 -15.03 -8.10
N LEU A 128 5.02 -16.31 -7.82
CA LEU A 128 5.41 -16.77 -6.50
C LEU A 128 6.78 -16.23 -6.05
N SER A 129 7.74 -16.11 -6.97
CA SER A 129 9.14 -15.80 -6.64
C SER A 129 9.33 -14.44 -5.94
N LYS A 130 8.44 -13.47 -6.17
CA LYS A 130 8.45 -12.16 -5.49
C LYS A 130 7.81 -12.17 -4.10
N HIS A 131 7.22 -13.28 -3.64
CA HIS A 131 6.46 -13.33 -2.39
C HIS A 131 7.32 -13.71 -1.19
N PRO A 132 7.42 -12.82 -0.17
CA PRO A 132 8.19 -13.13 1.03
C PRO A 132 7.72 -14.37 1.78
N GLN A 133 6.42 -14.62 1.80
CA GLN A 133 5.82 -15.76 2.50
C GLN A 133 5.98 -17.10 1.76
N ALA A 134 6.47 -17.08 0.51
CA ALA A 134 6.66 -18.29 -0.29
C ALA A 134 8.12 -18.74 -0.37
N ILE A 135 9.01 -18.11 0.40
CA ILE A 135 10.45 -18.34 0.28
C ILE A 135 10.84 -19.81 0.54
N HIS A 136 10.15 -20.49 1.44
CA HIS A 136 10.39 -21.91 1.72
C HIS A 136 10.05 -22.82 0.53
N LEU A 137 9.01 -22.47 -0.25
CA LEU A 137 8.70 -23.20 -1.48
C LEU A 137 9.77 -23.00 -2.54
N LEU A 138 10.36 -21.80 -2.61
CA LEU A 138 11.46 -21.49 -3.54
C LEU A 138 12.75 -22.22 -3.13
N GLU A 139 13.07 -22.24 -1.83
CA GLU A 139 14.22 -22.99 -1.29
C GLU A 139 14.12 -24.49 -1.56
N GLN A 140 12.91 -25.06 -1.54
CA GLN A 140 12.66 -26.47 -1.86
C GLN A 140 12.66 -26.76 -3.37
N ASN A 141 12.50 -25.75 -4.22
CA ASN A 141 12.37 -25.88 -5.67
C ASN A 141 13.28 -24.87 -6.40
N PRO A 142 14.62 -24.97 -6.23
CA PRO A 142 15.55 -23.98 -6.75
C PRO A 142 15.52 -23.83 -8.28
N ASP A 143 15.17 -24.90 -9.02
CA ASP A 143 15.00 -24.87 -10.48
C ASP A 143 13.81 -24.01 -10.95
N LYS A 144 12.89 -23.69 -10.04
CA LYS A 144 11.70 -22.88 -10.32
C LYS A 144 11.87 -21.40 -9.99
N ILE A 145 12.99 -21.01 -9.40
CA ILE A 145 13.23 -19.64 -8.99
C ILE A 145 13.31 -18.74 -10.22
N HIS A 146 12.46 -17.72 -10.25
CA HIS A 146 12.57 -16.65 -11.23
C HIS A 146 13.35 -15.49 -10.61
N TRP A 147 14.65 -15.43 -10.88
CA TRP A 147 15.60 -14.53 -10.21
C TRP A 147 15.25 -13.04 -10.30
N SER A 148 14.71 -12.57 -11.43
CA SER A 148 14.24 -11.18 -11.53
C SER A 148 13.09 -10.87 -10.58
N GLN A 149 12.19 -11.83 -10.35
CA GLN A 149 11.10 -11.67 -9.38
C GLN A 149 11.60 -11.87 -7.94
N LEU A 150 12.59 -12.76 -7.73
CA LEU A 150 13.25 -12.91 -6.43
C LEU A 150 13.97 -11.62 -6.01
N SER A 151 14.51 -10.85 -6.95
CA SER A 151 15.15 -9.54 -6.68
C SER A 151 14.19 -8.51 -6.07
N ARG A 152 12.87 -8.69 -6.26
CA ARG A 152 11.81 -7.89 -5.63
C ARG A 152 11.35 -8.42 -4.27
N ASN A 153 11.77 -9.63 -3.92
CA ASN A 153 11.33 -10.31 -2.71
C ASN A 153 12.03 -9.68 -1.50
N THR A 154 11.22 -9.14 -0.58
CA THR A 154 11.72 -8.43 0.60
C THR A 154 11.98 -9.35 1.80
N HIS A 155 12.00 -10.67 1.62
CA HIS A 155 12.36 -11.60 2.68
C HIS A 155 13.88 -11.69 2.84
N THR A 156 14.39 -11.71 4.07
CA THR A 156 15.83 -11.82 4.36
C THR A 156 16.49 -13.01 3.64
N SER A 157 15.87 -14.18 3.65
CA SER A 157 16.39 -15.35 2.92
C SER A 157 16.43 -15.18 1.40
N ALA A 158 15.51 -14.42 0.81
CA ALA A 158 15.57 -14.12 -0.62
C ALA A 158 16.78 -13.24 -0.96
N ILE A 159 17.05 -12.23 -0.12
CA ILE A 159 18.26 -11.40 -0.28
C ILE A 159 19.53 -12.23 -0.11
N ARG A 160 19.57 -13.16 0.86
CA ARG A 160 20.71 -14.08 1.02
C ARG A 160 20.93 -14.97 -0.21
N LEU A 161 19.85 -15.47 -0.82
CA LEU A 161 19.94 -16.25 -2.05
C LEU A 161 20.52 -15.42 -3.20
N LEU A 162 20.16 -14.13 -3.30
CA LEU A 162 20.73 -13.20 -4.28
C LEU A 162 22.21 -12.93 -4.01
N GLU A 163 22.60 -12.68 -2.76
CA GLU A 163 24.01 -12.50 -2.36
C GLU A 163 24.89 -13.71 -2.70
N GLN A 164 24.33 -14.92 -2.59
CA GLN A 164 25.01 -16.17 -2.96
C GLN A 164 25.08 -16.40 -4.47
N ASN A 165 24.28 -15.68 -5.27
CA ASN A 165 24.15 -15.87 -6.70
C ASN A 165 24.18 -14.49 -7.42
N PRO A 166 25.30 -13.74 -7.32
CA PRO A 166 25.37 -12.35 -7.76
C PRO A 166 25.08 -12.15 -9.26
N ASP A 167 25.45 -13.13 -10.10
CA ASP A 167 25.21 -13.09 -11.55
C ASP A 167 23.73 -13.16 -11.92
N ASN A 168 22.87 -13.61 -10.99
CA ASN A 168 21.43 -13.69 -11.19
C ASN A 168 20.66 -12.48 -10.64
N ILE A 169 21.36 -11.50 -10.04
CA ILE A 169 20.71 -10.32 -9.49
C ILE A 169 20.17 -9.47 -10.63
N ASP A 170 18.86 -9.20 -10.56
CA ASP A 170 18.25 -8.17 -11.38
C ASP A 170 18.30 -6.85 -10.61
N TRP A 171 19.30 -6.03 -10.95
CA TRP A 171 19.60 -4.79 -10.24
C TRP A 171 18.53 -3.71 -10.41
N GLU A 172 17.81 -3.71 -11.53
CA GLU A 172 16.66 -2.84 -11.75
C GLU A 172 15.59 -3.13 -10.69
N TRP A 173 15.22 -4.40 -10.55
CA TRP A 173 14.24 -4.81 -9.53
C TRP A 173 14.74 -4.71 -8.11
N LEU A 174 16.03 -4.96 -7.87
CA LEU A 174 16.65 -4.81 -6.55
C LEU A 174 16.64 -3.34 -6.11
N SER A 175 16.83 -2.38 -7.03
CA SER A 175 16.80 -0.93 -6.72
C SER A 175 15.45 -0.47 -6.16
N ARG A 176 14.37 -1.18 -6.46
CA ARG A 176 13.04 -0.96 -5.89
C ARG A 176 12.79 -1.72 -4.57
N ASN A 177 13.68 -2.64 -4.19
CA ASN A 177 13.52 -3.48 -3.01
C ASN A 177 13.74 -2.64 -1.73
N THR A 178 12.77 -2.65 -0.83
CA THR A 178 12.78 -1.83 0.39
C THR A 178 13.41 -2.54 1.58
N HIS A 179 13.90 -3.77 1.43
CA HIS A 179 14.54 -4.51 2.51
C HIS A 179 15.93 -3.93 2.81
N THR A 180 16.27 -3.73 4.08
CA THR A 180 17.53 -3.08 4.49
C THR A 180 18.77 -3.78 3.93
N SER A 181 18.80 -5.12 3.87
CA SER A 181 19.91 -5.85 3.23
C SER A 181 20.01 -5.61 1.72
N ALA A 182 18.89 -5.41 1.02
CA ALA A 182 18.91 -5.06 -0.40
C ALA A 182 19.50 -3.65 -0.62
N ILE A 183 19.11 -2.70 0.23
CA ILE A 183 19.69 -1.35 0.22
C ILE A 183 21.21 -1.38 0.46
N ARG A 184 21.68 -2.15 1.45
CA ARG A 184 23.12 -2.34 1.69
C ARG A 184 23.85 -2.97 0.51
N LEU A 185 23.21 -3.92 -0.17
CA LEU A 185 23.78 -4.55 -1.37
C LEU A 185 23.91 -3.54 -2.52
N LEU A 186 22.94 -2.64 -2.69
CA LEU A 186 23.01 -1.53 -3.66
C LEU A 186 24.10 -0.52 -3.29
N GLU A 187 24.23 -0.14 -2.02
CA GLU A 187 25.30 0.75 -1.53
C GLU A 187 26.71 0.23 -1.85
N GLN A 188 26.89 -1.09 -1.80
CA GLN A 188 28.15 -1.75 -2.12
C GLN A 188 28.41 -1.85 -3.64
N ASN A 189 27.39 -1.63 -4.47
CA ASN A 189 27.43 -1.81 -5.92
C ASN A 189 26.78 -0.61 -6.65
N PRO A 190 27.28 0.62 -6.45
CA PRO A 190 26.63 1.85 -6.93
C PRO A 190 26.51 1.93 -8.46
N ASP A 191 27.43 1.28 -9.19
CA ASP A 191 27.41 1.25 -10.66
C ASP A 191 26.25 0.45 -11.24
N ASN A 192 25.66 -0.46 -10.45
CA ASN A 192 24.53 -1.28 -10.88
C ASN A 192 23.17 -0.68 -10.50
N ILE A 193 23.15 0.42 -9.74
CA ILE A 193 21.91 1.02 -9.25
C ILE A 193 21.10 1.58 -10.43
N ASP A 194 19.83 1.18 -10.49
CA ASP A 194 18.83 1.91 -11.26
C ASP A 194 18.34 3.10 -10.43
N TRP A 195 18.80 4.29 -10.79
CA TRP A 195 18.53 5.52 -10.06
C TRP A 195 17.08 6.02 -10.22
N GLU A 196 16.36 5.60 -11.27
CA GLU A 196 14.94 5.92 -11.43
C GLU A 196 14.12 5.15 -10.40
N TRP A 197 14.31 3.83 -10.33
CA TRP A 197 13.60 3.00 -9.35
C TRP A 197 14.03 3.29 -7.92
N LEU A 198 15.31 3.56 -7.68
CA LEU A 198 15.80 3.94 -6.36
C LEU A 198 15.20 5.28 -5.91
N SER A 199 15.02 6.26 -6.81
CA SER A 199 14.45 7.57 -6.46
C SER A 199 13.01 7.44 -5.91
N ALA A 200 12.23 6.48 -6.42
CA ALA A 200 10.91 6.16 -5.89
C ALA A 200 10.93 5.30 -4.60
N ASN A 201 12.10 4.82 -4.16
CA ASN A 201 12.25 3.90 -3.03
C ASN A 201 12.35 4.66 -1.68
N PRO A 202 11.35 4.56 -0.79
CA PRO A 202 11.38 5.28 0.49
C PRO A 202 12.45 4.76 1.47
N ALA A 203 12.94 3.53 1.29
CA ALA A 203 14.00 2.95 2.13
C ALA A 203 15.40 3.46 1.75
N ALA A 204 15.53 4.20 0.64
CA ALA A 204 16.79 4.70 0.11
C ALA A 204 16.98 6.20 0.32
N ILE A 205 16.12 6.87 1.11
CA ILE A 205 16.12 8.33 1.24
C ILE A 205 17.47 8.91 1.70
N HIS A 206 18.23 8.17 2.51
CA HIS A 206 19.54 8.61 3.01
C HIS A 206 20.65 8.59 1.95
N LEU A 207 20.41 7.97 0.78
CA LEU A 207 21.41 7.92 -0.30
C LEU A 207 21.47 9.21 -1.12
N TRP A 208 20.47 10.09 -1.00
CA TRP A 208 20.41 11.33 -1.77
C TRP A 208 21.45 12.36 -1.35
N GLU A 209 21.90 12.32 -0.09
CA GLU A 209 23.02 13.16 0.37
C GLU A 209 24.35 12.74 -0.27
N GLN A 210 24.52 11.44 -0.54
CA GLN A 210 25.74 10.89 -1.13
C GLN A 210 25.78 11.06 -2.66
N TYR A 211 24.61 11.01 -3.30
CA TYR A 211 24.48 11.04 -4.77
C TYR A 211 23.44 12.08 -5.24
N PRO A 212 23.60 13.37 -4.92
CA PRO A 212 22.61 14.39 -5.25
C PRO A 212 22.38 14.52 -6.77
N ASP A 213 23.41 14.34 -7.58
CA ASP A 213 23.33 14.45 -9.04
C ASP A 213 22.64 13.25 -9.71
N LYS A 214 22.38 12.18 -8.95
CA LYS A 214 21.69 10.98 -9.45
C LYS A 214 20.19 10.99 -9.19
N ILE A 215 19.69 11.94 -8.43
CA ILE A 215 18.27 12.06 -8.10
C ILE A 215 17.44 12.22 -9.37
N LYS A 216 16.45 11.35 -9.53
CA LYS A 216 15.44 11.43 -10.59
C LYS A 216 14.18 12.05 -10.00
N TRP A 217 14.05 13.36 -10.14
CA TRP A 217 13.02 14.17 -9.46
C TRP A 217 11.59 13.75 -9.79
N ASP A 218 11.33 13.34 -11.03
CA ASP A 218 10.01 12.82 -11.43
C ASP A 218 9.64 11.61 -10.56
N TRP A 219 10.52 10.60 -10.50
CA TRP A 219 10.33 9.40 -9.68
C TRP A 219 10.33 9.70 -8.18
N LEU A 220 11.18 10.62 -7.71
CA LEU A 220 11.21 11.11 -6.33
C LEU A 220 9.88 11.75 -5.93
N SER A 221 9.14 12.36 -6.85
CA SER A 221 7.83 12.98 -6.58
C SER A 221 6.81 11.95 -6.06
N SER A 222 6.96 10.67 -6.44
CA SER A 222 6.15 9.58 -5.91
C SER A 222 6.62 9.01 -4.56
N ASN A 223 7.80 9.41 -4.08
CA ASN A 223 8.43 8.87 -2.87
C ASN A 223 7.87 9.55 -1.60
N PRO A 224 7.15 8.83 -0.72
CA PRO A 224 6.57 9.43 0.48
C PRO A 224 7.62 9.88 1.50
N GLY A 225 8.82 9.26 1.51
CA GLY A 225 9.92 9.69 2.36
C GLY A 225 10.56 11.01 1.94
N ALA A 226 10.33 11.44 0.70
CA ALA A 226 10.98 12.62 0.11
C ALA A 226 10.14 13.89 0.17
N ILE A 227 8.99 13.89 0.84
CA ILE A 227 8.04 15.02 0.80
C ILE A 227 8.69 16.35 1.22
N HIS A 228 9.60 16.32 2.20
CA HIS A 228 10.35 17.48 2.68
C HIS A 228 11.37 18.01 1.66
N LEU A 229 11.98 17.13 0.85
CA LEU A 229 12.88 17.53 -0.24
C LEU A 229 12.09 18.17 -1.38
N LEU A 230 10.91 17.62 -1.69
CA LEU A 230 10.02 18.17 -2.73
C LEU A 230 9.52 19.57 -2.36
N GLU A 231 9.13 19.80 -1.10
CA GLU A 231 8.73 21.12 -0.60
C GLU A 231 9.81 22.19 -0.82
N GLN A 232 11.09 21.81 -0.71
CA GLN A 232 12.23 22.72 -0.93
C GLN A 232 12.59 22.90 -2.42
N ASN A 233 12.02 22.09 -3.32
CA ASN A 233 12.37 22.03 -4.75
C ASN A 233 11.12 22.00 -5.63
N LEU A 234 10.21 22.95 -5.42
CA LEU A 234 8.89 22.99 -6.08
C LEU A 234 8.95 22.99 -7.62
N ASP A 235 10.03 23.51 -8.19
CA ASP A 235 10.27 23.59 -9.64
C ASP A 235 10.60 22.24 -10.29
N LYS A 236 10.96 21.23 -9.50
CA LYS A 236 11.37 19.90 -9.97
C LYS A 236 10.29 18.84 -9.82
N ILE A 237 9.12 19.21 -9.33
CA ILE A 237 8.05 18.27 -9.00
C ILE A 237 7.33 17.82 -10.26
N ASP A 238 7.25 16.51 -10.46
CA ASP A 238 6.29 15.89 -11.36
C ASP A 238 4.96 15.74 -10.60
N TYR A 239 3.97 16.55 -10.95
CA TYR A 239 2.69 16.57 -10.25
C TYR A 239 1.78 15.38 -10.56
N GLU A 240 1.98 14.68 -11.70
CA GLU A 240 1.25 13.43 -11.99
C GLU A 240 1.70 12.34 -11.01
N LEU A 241 3.02 12.17 -10.85
CA LEU A 241 3.61 11.22 -9.90
C LEU A 241 3.39 11.63 -8.45
N LEU A 242 3.44 12.94 -8.14
CA LEU A 242 3.10 13.48 -6.82
C LEU A 242 1.65 13.15 -6.43
N SER A 243 0.71 13.12 -7.37
CA SER A 243 -0.70 12.80 -7.08
C SER A 243 -0.89 11.39 -6.51
N ARG A 244 0.08 10.49 -6.74
CA ARG A 244 0.12 9.14 -6.15
C ARG A 244 0.70 9.12 -4.74
N ASN A 245 1.47 10.15 -4.38
CA ASN A 245 2.22 10.19 -3.14
C ASN A 245 1.27 10.40 -1.96
N PRO A 246 1.14 9.44 -1.02
CA PRO A 246 0.23 9.60 0.12
C PRO A 246 0.69 10.68 1.10
N ALA A 247 1.97 11.07 1.07
CA ALA A 247 2.54 12.05 1.99
C ALA A 247 2.14 13.51 1.67
N ILE A 248 1.46 13.77 0.55
CA ILE A 248 0.87 15.10 0.27
C ILE A 248 -0.33 15.43 1.16
N PHE A 249 -0.80 14.46 1.96
CA PHE A 249 -1.91 14.62 2.87
C PHE A 249 -1.43 14.63 4.33
N THR A 250 -2.07 15.47 5.14
CA THR A 250 -1.89 15.53 6.59
C THR A 250 -3.25 15.46 7.29
N LEU A 251 -3.25 15.21 8.60
CA LEU A 251 -4.47 15.23 9.39
C LEU A 251 -5.01 16.66 9.47
N ASP A 252 -6.30 16.81 9.20
CA ASP A 252 -7.02 18.05 9.46
C ASP A 252 -7.41 18.09 10.95
N TYR A 253 -6.49 18.63 11.77
CA TYR A 253 -6.70 18.76 13.22
C TYR A 253 -7.90 19.63 13.57
N GLN A 254 -8.21 20.65 12.76
CA GLN A 254 -9.38 21.49 13.00
C GLN A 254 -10.68 20.73 12.75
N TRP A 255 -10.73 19.95 11.67
CA TRP A 255 -11.85 19.04 11.41
C TRP A 255 -12.00 17.99 12.52
N LEU A 256 -10.89 17.39 12.97
CA LEU A 256 -10.88 16.42 14.05
C LEU A 256 -11.37 17.02 15.37
N GLU A 257 -10.89 18.21 15.73
CA GLU A 257 -11.32 18.92 16.94
C GLU A 257 -12.82 19.20 16.91
N ASN A 258 -13.34 19.70 15.79
CA ASN A 258 -14.77 19.94 15.61
C ASN A 258 -15.59 18.64 15.75
N ARG A 259 -15.09 17.53 15.19
CA ARG A 259 -15.75 16.23 15.31
C ARG A 259 -15.71 15.69 16.73
N MET A 260 -14.58 15.84 17.42
CA MET A 260 -14.40 15.42 18.81
C MET A 260 -15.24 16.26 19.76
N ASN A 261 -15.44 17.55 19.49
CA ASN A 261 -16.30 18.42 20.28
C ASN A 261 -17.75 17.90 20.37
N ILE A 262 -18.24 17.16 19.37
CA ILE A 262 -19.58 16.56 19.38
C ILE A 262 -19.70 15.52 20.51
N ILE A 263 -18.67 14.71 20.71
CA ILE A 263 -18.69 13.61 21.69
C ILE A 263 -17.88 13.94 22.96
N LYS A 264 -17.28 15.14 23.05
CA LYS A 264 -16.40 15.55 24.15
C LYS A 264 -17.11 15.42 25.50
N TYR A 265 -18.33 15.93 25.60
CA TYR A 265 -19.10 15.87 26.84
C TYR A 265 -19.49 14.43 27.21
N GLU A 266 -19.85 13.61 26.24
CA GLU A 266 -20.18 12.19 26.47
C GLU A 266 -18.95 11.40 26.91
N LEU A 267 -17.82 11.58 26.23
CA LEU A 267 -16.53 10.99 26.61
C LEU A 267 -16.10 11.41 28.00
N LEU A 268 -16.17 12.70 28.33
CA LEU A 268 -15.88 13.19 29.67
C LEU A 268 -16.83 12.58 30.70
N SER A 269 -18.12 12.47 30.41
CA SER A 269 -19.09 11.86 31.34
C SER A 269 -18.82 10.38 31.64
N VAL A 270 -18.28 9.64 30.67
CA VAL A 270 -17.92 8.22 30.82
C VAL A 270 -16.52 8.03 31.41
N ALA A 271 -15.56 8.84 30.98
CA ALA A 271 -14.18 8.78 31.46
C ALA A 271 -14.08 9.28 32.91
N LEU A 272 -14.73 10.40 33.21
CA LEU A 272 -14.77 11.05 34.51
C LEU A 272 -16.06 10.71 35.29
N HIS A 273 -16.64 9.53 35.05
CA HIS A 273 -17.79 9.07 35.84
C HIS A 273 -17.37 8.95 37.31
N PRO A 274 -18.18 9.40 38.29
CA PRO A 274 -17.81 9.40 39.72
C PRO A 274 -17.29 8.05 40.24
N ASP A 275 -17.92 6.94 39.85
CA ASP A 275 -17.49 5.60 40.26
C ASP A 275 -16.08 5.24 39.76
N ARG A 276 -15.70 5.71 38.56
CA ARG A 276 -14.35 5.48 38.01
C ARG A 276 -13.33 6.36 38.70
N ILE A 277 -13.66 7.63 38.92
CA ILE A 277 -12.81 8.55 39.69
C ILE A 277 -12.56 7.96 41.08
N GLN A 278 -13.61 7.52 41.77
CA GLN A 278 -13.51 6.88 43.08
C GLN A 278 -12.60 5.65 43.04
N SER A 279 -12.75 4.78 42.04
CA SER A 279 -11.89 3.61 41.86
C SER A 279 -10.41 3.97 41.64
N TRP A 280 -10.12 5.06 40.90
CA TRP A 280 -8.75 5.53 40.71
C TRP A 280 -8.14 6.13 41.98
N LEU A 281 -8.92 6.90 42.73
CA LEU A 281 -8.51 7.44 44.03
C LEU A 281 -8.20 6.31 45.03
N GLU A 282 -9.03 5.25 45.06
CA GLU A 282 -8.79 4.05 45.88
C GLU A 282 -7.53 3.27 45.48
N GLN A 283 -7.12 3.36 44.21
CA GLN A 283 -5.87 2.78 43.70
C GLN A 283 -4.65 3.70 43.94
N GLY A 284 -4.82 4.82 44.62
CA GLY A 284 -3.74 5.74 45.01
C GLY A 284 -3.40 6.80 43.97
N MET A 285 -4.25 7.02 42.95
CA MET A 285 -4.10 8.12 42.01
C MET A 285 -4.51 9.45 42.69
N ASN A 286 -3.77 10.53 42.46
CA ASN A 286 -4.12 11.85 43.01
C ASN A 286 -5.14 12.54 42.10
N ILE A 287 -6.09 13.27 42.68
CA ILE A 287 -7.07 14.06 41.92
C ILE A 287 -6.42 15.18 41.09
N GLY A 288 -5.22 15.64 41.45
CA GLY A 288 -4.45 16.60 40.65
C GLY A 288 -3.80 16.00 39.40
N ASP A 289 -3.77 14.66 39.29
CA ASP A 289 -3.25 13.93 38.14
C ASP A 289 -4.37 13.49 37.16
N LEU A 290 -5.64 13.77 37.50
CA LEU A 290 -6.85 13.49 36.70
C LEU A 290 -7.26 14.71 35.86
#